data_AF-A0A8S3E1S0-F1
#
_entry.id   AF-A0A8S3E1S0-F1
#
_cell.length_a   1.000
_cell.length_b   1.000
_cell.length_c   1.000
_cell.angle_alpha   90.00
_cell.angle_beta   90.00
_cell.angle_gamma   90.00
#
_symmetry.space_group_name_H-M   'P 1'
#
loop_
_entity.id
_entity.type
_entity.pdbx_description
1 polymer ?
#
loop_
_entity_poly.entity_id
_entity_poly.type
_entity_poly.pdbx_seq_one_letter_code
_entity_poly.pdbx_strand_id
1 'polypeptide(L)'
;MQNCEFLSRGLLNDCVKFAHDEGDLRLAALVHAASGSNTVRDILRHCAHEDIVDVYSKDFRRTIAILSGEFIVKGHNLVDQNRTTYWQMALALHLWFANSASDSVSTIVRDFESAYQEHYWLEPIAHHGNTKALDLRWKLLKLYTDDTYPIDNVFDVNSYTQNPFDYRL
;
A
#
# COMPACT_ATOMS: atom_id res chain seq x y z
N MET A 1 -16.77 -6.64 2.41
CA MET A 1 -16.02 -5.73 3.32
C MET A 1 -14.75 -6.35 3.94
N GLN A 2 -14.78 -7.61 4.45
CA GLN A 2 -13.63 -8.25 5.13
C GLN A 2 -12.48 -8.67 4.20
N ASN A 3 -12.77 -9.03 2.95
CA ASN A 3 -11.77 -9.44 1.96
C ASN A 3 -10.69 -8.39 1.70
N CYS A 4 -11.08 -7.13 1.45
CA CYS A 4 -10.11 -6.05 1.24
C CYS A 4 -9.26 -5.77 2.48
N GLU A 5 -9.75 -6.07 3.69
CA GLU A 5 -9.00 -5.91 4.94
C GLU A 5 -7.96 -7.03 5.13
N PHE A 6 -8.29 -8.26 4.77
CA PHE A 6 -7.29 -9.34 4.75
C PHE A 6 -6.21 -9.08 3.70
N LEU A 7 -6.61 -8.66 2.51
CA LEU A 7 -5.68 -8.32 1.43
C LEU A 7 -4.78 -7.13 1.80
N SER A 8 -5.35 -6.07 2.38
CA SER A 8 -4.55 -4.91 2.78
C SER A 8 -3.55 -5.23 3.87
N ARG A 9 -3.73 -6.30 4.64
CA ARG A 9 -2.80 -6.78 5.67
C ARG A 9 -1.87 -7.91 5.18
N GLY A 10 -1.96 -8.28 3.90
CA GLY A 10 -1.14 -9.34 3.31
C GLY A 10 -1.56 -10.75 3.73
N LEU A 11 -2.72 -10.89 4.38
CA LEU A 11 -3.26 -12.14 4.88
C LEU A 11 -4.01 -12.89 3.77
N LEU A 12 -3.29 -13.25 2.70
CA LEU A 12 -3.86 -13.91 1.51
C LEU A 12 -4.56 -15.23 1.85
N ASN A 13 -3.96 -16.04 2.72
CA ASN A 13 -4.53 -17.33 3.13
C ASN A 13 -5.84 -17.17 3.90
N ASP A 14 -5.94 -16.15 4.75
CA ASP A 14 -7.16 -15.89 5.51
C ASP A 14 -8.25 -15.31 4.61
N CYS A 15 -7.87 -14.47 3.63
CA CYS A 15 -8.80 -14.02 2.59
C CYS A 15 -9.36 -15.19 1.77
N VAL A 16 -8.53 -16.17 1.39
CA VAL A 16 -8.95 -17.36 0.64
C VAL A 16 -9.88 -18.24 1.47
N LYS A 17 -9.54 -18.47 2.75
CA LYS A 17 -10.40 -19.23 3.68
C LYS A 17 -11.75 -18.55 3.86
N PHE A 18 -11.75 -17.24 4.09
CA PHE A 18 -12.98 -16.47 4.24
C PHE A 18 -13.84 -16.52 2.96
N ALA A 19 -13.24 -16.36 1.78
CA ALA A 19 -13.97 -16.49 0.51
C ALA A 19 -14.54 -17.90 0.31
N HIS A 20 -13.81 -18.94 0.74
CA HIS A 20 -14.29 -20.31 0.72
C HIS A 20 -15.48 -20.51 1.69
N ASP A 21 -15.43 -19.95 2.89
CA ASP A 21 -16.48 -20.04 3.90
C ASP A 21 -17.75 -19.27 3.50
N GLU A 22 -17.61 -18.15 2.79
CA GLU A 22 -18.73 -17.41 2.18
C GLU A 22 -19.28 -18.08 0.91
N GLY A 23 -18.59 -19.09 0.37
CA GLY A 23 -18.98 -19.80 -0.85
C GLY A 23 -18.58 -19.11 -2.16
N ASP A 24 -17.80 -18.03 -2.11
CA ASP A 24 -17.26 -17.35 -3.29
C ASP A 24 -15.95 -18.01 -3.77
N LEU A 25 -16.10 -19.17 -4.39
CA LEU A 25 -14.99 -19.95 -4.93
C LEU A 25 -14.25 -19.22 -6.07
N ARG A 26 -14.92 -18.30 -6.77
CA ARG A 26 -14.31 -17.53 -7.86
C ARG A 26 -13.30 -16.54 -7.31
N LEU A 27 -13.69 -15.83 -6.25
CA LEU A 27 -12.79 -14.92 -5.56
C LEU A 27 -11.61 -15.66 -4.93
N ALA A 28 -11.85 -16.80 -4.28
CA ALA A 28 -10.80 -17.63 -3.69
C ALA A 28 -9.76 -18.06 -4.73
N ALA A 29 -10.21 -18.56 -5.89
CA ALA A 29 -9.34 -18.95 -7.00
C ALA A 29 -8.57 -17.75 -7.57
N LEU A 30 -9.22 -16.58 -7.68
CA LEU A 30 -8.60 -15.37 -8.20
C LEU A 30 -7.48 -14.86 -7.27
N VAL A 31 -7.74 -14.78 -5.97
CA VAL A 31 -6.74 -14.35 -4.96
C VAL A 31 -5.54 -15.30 -4.97
N HIS A 32 -5.78 -16.60 -5.05
CA HIS A 32 -4.71 -17.59 -5.14
C HIS A 32 -3.88 -17.43 -6.41
N ALA A 33 -4.53 -17.23 -7.56
CA ALA A 33 -3.85 -17.07 -8.84
C ALA A 33 -3.03 -15.76 -8.93
N ALA A 34 -3.59 -14.64 -8.42
CA ALA A 34 -2.93 -13.34 -8.43
C ALA A 34 -1.69 -13.28 -7.51
N SER A 35 -1.65 -14.08 -6.45
CA SER A 35 -0.49 -14.15 -5.55
C SER A 35 0.76 -14.73 -6.22
N GLY A 36 0.60 -15.61 -7.22
CA GLY A 36 1.72 -16.37 -7.81
C GLY A 36 2.07 -15.97 -9.24
N SER A 37 1.18 -15.27 -9.95
CA SER A 37 1.35 -15.03 -11.39
C SER A 37 1.23 -13.56 -11.76
N ASN A 38 2.32 -12.98 -12.29
CA ASN A 38 2.32 -11.63 -12.86
C ASN A 38 1.36 -11.51 -14.05
N THR A 39 1.18 -12.57 -14.85
CA THR A 39 0.26 -12.53 -16.01
C THR A 39 -1.21 -12.37 -15.57
N VAL A 40 -1.59 -12.97 -14.45
CA VAL A 40 -2.94 -12.82 -13.87
C VAL A 40 -3.12 -11.39 -13.37
N ARG A 41 -2.09 -10.82 -12.74
CA ARG A 41 -2.09 -9.41 -12.31
C ARG A 41 -2.23 -8.47 -13.51
N ASP A 42 -1.54 -8.72 -14.61
CA ASP A 42 -1.65 -7.91 -15.83
C ASP A 42 -3.04 -7.98 -16.47
N ILE A 43 -3.66 -9.16 -16.52
CA ILE A 43 -5.05 -9.30 -16.96
C ILE A 43 -5.98 -8.52 -16.02
N LEU A 44 -5.77 -8.61 -14.72
CA LEU A 44 -6.55 -7.85 -13.74
C LEU A 44 -6.37 -6.34 -13.88
N ARG A 45 -5.17 -5.85 -14.24
CA ARG A 45 -4.92 -4.44 -14.55
C ARG A 45 -5.72 -3.98 -15.76
N HIS A 46 -5.75 -4.77 -16.83
CA HIS A 46 -6.59 -4.51 -17.98
C HIS A 46 -8.08 -4.50 -17.62
N CYS A 47 -8.55 -5.51 -16.87
CA CYS A 47 -9.92 -5.54 -16.39
C CYS A 47 -10.26 -4.34 -15.50
N ALA A 48 -9.33 -3.88 -14.65
CA ALA A 48 -9.50 -2.71 -13.80
C ALA A 48 -9.75 -1.43 -14.62
N HIS A 49 -9.04 -1.28 -15.74
CA HIS A 49 -9.12 -0.12 -16.61
C HIS A 49 -10.34 -0.12 -17.53
N GLU A 50 -10.80 -1.28 -17.98
CA GLU A 50 -12.00 -1.38 -18.82
C GLU A 50 -13.29 -1.05 -18.04
N ASP A 51 -14.29 -0.48 -18.72
CA ASP A 51 -15.62 -0.15 -18.16
C ASP A 51 -16.38 -1.36 -17.59
N ILE A 52 -15.85 -2.58 -17.74
CA ILE A 52 -16.36 -3.81 -17.11
C ILE A 52 -16.51 -3.63 -15.60
N VAL A 53 -15.65 -2.81 -15.00
CA VAL A 53 -15.59 -2.54 -13.55
C VAL A 53 -16.81 -1.79 -13.02
N ASP A 54 -17.52 -1.01 -13.85
CA ASP A 54 -18.72 -0.29 -13.40
C ASP A 54 -19.94 -1.21 -13.22
N VAL A 55 -19.90 -2.42 -13.79
CA VAL A 55 -20.92 -3.47 -13.57
C VAL A 55 -20.77 -4.12 -12.19
N TYR A 56 -19.57 -4.09 -11.61
CA TYR A 56 -19.28 -4.79 -10.36
C TYR A 56 -19.53 -3.94 -9.10
N SER A 57 -19.83 -4.64 -7.99
CA SER A 57 -19.97 -4.01 -6.68
C SER A 57 -18.67 -3.30 -6.29
N LYS A 58 -18.78 -2.17 -5.57
CA LYS A 58 -17.63 -1.37 -5.13
C LYS A 58 -16.56 -2.21 -4.42
N ASP A 59 -16.97 -3.17 -3.60
CA ASP A 59 -16.07 -4.07 -2.87
C ASP A 59 -15.29 -5.03 -3.78
N PHE A 60 -15.92 -5.53 -4.84
CA PHE A 60 -15.24 -6.39 -5.80
C PHE A 60 -14.23 -5.61 -6.64
N ARG A 61 -14.58 -4.38 -7.06
CA ARG A 61 -13.64 -3.48 -7.76
C ARG A 61 -12.40 -3.19 -6.94
N ARG A 62 -12.58 -2.94 -5.64
CA ARG A 62 -11.47 -2.75 -4.69
C ARG A 62 -10.56 -3.96 -4.61
N THR A 63 -11.15 -5.14 -4.60
CA THR A 63 -10.39 -6.39 -4.55
C THR A 63 -9.57 -6.60 -5.82
N ILE A 64 -10.16 -6.35 -7.00
CA ILE A 64 -9.44 -6.37 -8.29
C ILE A 64 -8.30 -5.35 -8.30
N ALA A 65 -8.56 -4.11 -7.87
CA ALA A 65 -7.55 -3.05 -7.82
C ALA A 65 -6.37 -3.38 -6.91
N ILE A 66 -6.64 -3.99 -5.74
CA ILE A 66 -5.57 -4.43 -4.85
C ILE A 66 -4.79 -5.57 -5.49
N LEU A 67 -5.45 -6.59 -6.04
CA LEU A 67 -4.77 -7.73 -6.65
C LEU A 67 -3.98 -7.37 -7.92
N SER A 68 -4.48 -6.41 -8.70
CA SER A 68 -3.79 -5.92 -9.91
C SER A 68 -2.57 -5.06 -9.57
N GLY A 69 -2.54 -4.46 -8.38
CA GLY A 69 -1.51 -3.49 -8.00
C GLY A 69 -1.77 -2.07 -8.50
N GLU A 70 -2.93 -1.84 -9.13
CA GLU A 70 -3.35 -0.53 -9.60
C GLU A 70 -4.43 0.01 -8.67
N PHE A 71 -3.98 0.77 -7.68
CA PHE A 71 -4.86 1.31 -6.64
C PHE A 71 -5.67 2.52 -7.13
N ILE A 72 -5.25 3.12 -8.24
CA ILE A 72 -5.90 4.27 -8.87
C ILE A 72 -6.42 3.81 -10.22
N VAL A 73 -7.73 3.92 -10.41
CA VAL A 73 -8.40 3.55 -11.64
C VAL A 73 -9.28 4.73 -12.04
N LYS A 74 -9.07 5.25 -13.26
CA LYS A 74 -9.80 6.42 -13.80
C LYS A 74 -9.78 7.65 -12.87
N GLY A 75 -8.65 7.88 -12.19
CA GLY A 75 -8.47 9.01 -11.25
C GLY A 75 -9.15 8.84 -9.89
N HIS A 76 -9.80 7.70 -9.63
CA HIS A 76 -10.34 7.36 -8.32
C HIS A 76 -9.38 6.43 -7.56
N ASN A 77 -9.00 6.82 -6.34
CA ASN A 77 -8.35 5.90 -5.42
C ASN A 77 -9.41 4.90 -4.92
N LEU A 78 -9.24 3.64 -5.28
CA LEU A 78 -10.17 2.58 -4.90
C LEU A 78 -9.90 2.08 -3.49
N VAL A 79 -8.67 2.24 -2.98
CA VAL A 79 -8.29 1.90 -1.62
C VAL A 79 -8.72 3.04 -0.69
N ASP A 80 -9.50 2.70 0.33
CA ASP A 80 -10.15 3.68 1.21
C ASP A 80 -9.12 4.44 2.06
N GLN A 81 -8.91 5.73 1.76
CA GLN A 81 -7.96 6.60 2.47
C GLN A 81 -8.23 6.67 3.98
N ASN A 82 -9.49 6.53 4.41
CA ASN A 82 -9.88 6.59 5.81
C ASN A 82 -9.45 5.34 6.61
N ARG A 83 -9.27 4.19 5.95
CA ARG A 83 -8.84 2.93 6.58
C ARG A 83 -7.35 2.63 6.35
N THR A 84 -6.75 3.19 5.30
CA THR A 84 -5.28 3.29 5.17
C THR A 84 -4.78 4.46 6.00
N THR A 85 -5.11 4.47 7.29
CA THR A 85 -4.80 5.56 8.21
C THR A 85 -3.28 5.68 8.45
N TYR A 86 -2.51 4.68 8.02
CA TYR A 86 -1.07 4.62 8.15
C TYR A 86 -0.45 4.49 6.76
N TRP A 87 0.43 5.42 6.41
CA TRP A 87 1.28 5.37 5.20
C TRP A 87 2.00 4.02 5.04
N GLN A 88 2.24 3.33 6.16
CA GLN A 88 2.81 1.98 6.24
C GLN A 88 1.96 0.93 5.52
N MET A 89 0.63 1.06 5.59
CA MET A 89 -0.29 0.18 4.90
C MET A 89 -0.22 0.38 3.39
N ALA A 90 -0.14 1.64 2.96
CA ALA A 90 0.02 1.98 1.55
C ALA A 90 1.37 1.46 1.02
N LEU A 91 2.46 1.65 1.78
CA LEU A 91 3.76 1.08 1.44
C LEU A 91 3.73 -0.45 1.35
N ALA A 92 3.04 -1.12 2.28
CA ALA A 92 2.88 -2.58 2.26
C ALA A 92 2.13 -3.06 1.00
N LEU A 93 1.09 -2.35 0.57
CA LEU A 93 0.40 -2.63 -0.69
C LEU A 93 1.34 -2.48 -1.90
N HIS A 94 2.20 -1.47 -1.92
CA HIS A 94 3.22 -1.32 -2.96
C HIS A 94 4.21 -2.49 -2.99
N LEU A 95 4.57 -2.99 -1.81
CA LEU A 95 5.51 -4.08 -1.63
C LEU A 95 4.91 -5.44 -2.02
N TRP A 96 3.63 -5.67 -1.73
CA TRP A 96 2.96 -6.95 -2.01
C TRP A 96 2.32 -7.02 -3.39
N PHE A 97 1.76 -5.92 -3.88
CA PHE A 97 0.86 -5.95 -5.04
C PHE A 97 1.15 -4.94 -6.14
N ALA A 98 1.85 -3.82 -5.92
CA ALA A 98 2.14 -2.90 -7.02
C ALA A 98 3.32 -3.40 -7.86
N ASN A 99 4.42 -3.72 -7.17
CA ASN A 99 5.69 -4.06 -7.79
C ASN A 99 5.83 -5.56 -8.04
N SER A 100 6.82 -5.91 -8.86
CA SER A 100 7.22 -7.30 -9.08
C SER A 100 8.04 -7.80 -7.89
N ALA A 101 7.99 -9.11 -7.61
CA ALA A 101 8.83 -9.74 -6.60
C ALA A 101 10.35 -9.62 -6.92
N SER A 102 10.70 -9.25 -8.15
CA SER A 102 12.08 -9.01 -8.59
C SER A 102 12.59 -7.60 -8.28
N ASP A 103 11.70 -6.66 -7.93
CA ASP A 103 12.07 -5.26 -7.80
C ASP A 103 12.80 -5.00 -6.48
N SER A 104 13.78 -4.09 -6.51
CA SER A 104 14.51 -3.70 -5.32
C SER A 104 13.62 -2.89 -4.37
N VAL A 105 13.90 -2.97 -3.07
CA VAL A 105 13.20 -2.15 -2.07
C VAL A 105 13.34 -0.65 -2.37
N SER A 106 14.49 -0.21 -2.89
CA SER A 106 14.70 1.17 -3.30
C SER A 106 13.76 1.63 -4.42
N THR A 107 13.48 0.75 -5.40
CA THR A 107 12.51 1.03 -6.47
C THR A 107 11.11 1.19 -5.88
N ILE A 108 10.69 0.25 -5.03
CA ILE A 108 9.37 0.25 -4.39
C ILE A 108 9.15 1.52 -3.56
N VAL A 109 10.16 1.94 -2.78
CA VAL A 109 10.08 3.15 -1.95
C VAL A 109 9.97 4.41 -2.81
N ARG A 110 10.70 4.47 -3.94
CA ARG A 110 10.60 5.58 -4.89
C ARG A 110 9.22 5.65 -5.55
N ASP A 111 8.65 4.51 -5.91
CA ASP A 111 7.33 4.45 -6.55
C ASP A 111 6.18 4.75 -5.57
N PHE A 112 6.35 4.40 -4.29
CA PHE A 112 5.47 4.89 -3.24
C PHE A 112 5.62 6.40 -3.03
N GLU A 113 6.85 6.92 -3.11
CA GLU A 113 7.14 8.35 -2.96
C GLU A 113 6.50 9.21 -4.05
N SER A 114 6.60 8.82 -5.32
CA SER A 114 5.89 9.49 -6.40
C SER A 114 4.38 9.46 -6.19
N ALA A 115 3.85 8.32 -5.73
CA ALA A 115 2.41 8.15 -5.54
C ALA A 115 1.84 9.02 -4.40
N TYR A 116 2.58 9.31 -3.32
CA TYR A 116 2.09 10.27 -2.31
C TYR A 116 2.34 11.73 -2.69
N GLN A 117 3.38 12.04 -3.50
CA GLN A 117 3.58 13.39 -4.06
C GLN A 117 2.43 13.79 -5.00
N GLU A 118 1.88 12.82 -5.73
CA GLU A 118 0.67 12.97 -6.54
C GLU A 118 -0.63 12.97 -5.70
N HIS A 119 -0.51 13.02 -4.36
CA HIS A 119 -1.61 13.07 -3.38
C HIS A 119 -2.53 11.83 -3.40
N TYR A 120 -2.07 10.72 -3.97
CA TYR A 120 -2.85 9.49 -3.98
C TYR A 120 -2.80 8.75 -2.64
N TRP A 121 -1.66 8.84 -1.95
CA TRP A 121 -1.45 8.32 -0.61
C TRP A 121 -1.23 9.42 0.41
N LEU A 122 -1.44 9.07 1.69
CA LEU A 122 -1.09 9.94 2.80
C LEU A 122 0.44 10.04 2.91
N GLU A 123 0.92 11.27 3.03
CA GLU A 123 2.32 11.55 3.32
C GLU A 123 2.71 10.91 4.66
N PRO A 124 3.92 10.35 4.78
CA PRO A 124 4.40 9.71 6.00
C PRO A 124 4.75 10.75 7.08
N ILE A 125 3.72 11.34 7.68
CA ILE A 125 3.82 12.38 8.70
C ILE A 125 3.86 11.76 10.10
N ALA A 126 4.76 12.25 10.94
CA ALA A 126 4.84 11.92 12.36
C ALA A 126 3.57 12.38 13.09
N HIS A 127 3.03 11.51 13.95
CA HIS A 127 1.83 11.83 14.72
C HIS A 127 2.17 12.55 16.05
N HIS A 128 3.44 12.87 16.26
CA HIS A 128 3.99 13.43 17.48
C HIS A 128 4.43 14.87 17.21
N GLY A 129 3.93 15.82 18.02
CA GLY A 129 4.24 17.23 17.89
C GLY A 129 3.20 18.04 17.12
N ASN A 130 3.24 19.36 17.28
CA ASN A 130 2.36 20.31 16.58
C ASN A 130 2.90 20.70 15.19
N THR A 131 4.06 20.18 14.79
CA THR A 131 4.74 20.49 13.53
C THR A 131 4.58 19.33 12.55
N LYS A 132 4.38 19.64 11.27
CA LYS A 132 4.40 18.64 10.19
C LYS A 132 5.83 18.17 9.99
N ALA A 133 6.23 17.12 10.71
CA ALA A 133 7.50 16.43 10.52
C ALA A 133 7.25 15.07 9.84
N LEU A 134 8.20 14.60 9.03
CA LEU A 134 8.15 13.23 8.50
C LEU A 134 8.37 12.21 9.62
N ASP A 135 7.70 11.07 9.54
CA ASP A 135 7.83 9.96 10.48
C ASP A 135 9.26 9.41 10.48
N LEU A 136 9.85 9.21 11.67
CA LEU A 136 11.20 8.64 11.80
C LEU A 136 11.34 7.31 11.04
N ARG A 137 10.32 6.45 11.07
CA ARG A 137 10.36 5.15 10.38
C ARG A 137 10.49 5.31 8.87
N TRP A 138 9.87 6.35 8.31
CA TRP A 138 10.02 6.69 6.90
C TRP A 138 11.43 7.23 6.60
N LYS A 139 11.96 8.11 7.46
CA LYS A 139 13.32 8.63 7.32
C LYS A 139 14.39 7.53 7.38
N LEU A 140 14.23 6.55 8.27
CA LEU A 140 15.10 5.37 8.35
C LEU A 140 15.00 4.51 7.09
N LEU A 141 13.79 4.34 6.54
CA LEU A 141 13.60 3.63 5.28
C LEU A 141 14.31 4.37 4.13
N LYS A 142 14.17 5.70 4.05
CA LYS A 142 14.87 6.53 3.07
C LYS A 142 16.39 6.39 3.19
N LEU A 143 16.93 6.45 4.42
CA LEU A 143 18.36 6.23 4.66
C LEU A 143 18.84 4.84 4.21
N TYR A 144 18.01 3.81 4.37
CA TYR A 144 18.34 2.46 3.92
C TYR A 144 18.31 2.32 2.39
N THR A 145 17.38 3.01 1.72
CA THR A 145 17.17 2.86 0.28
C THR A 145 17.94 3.83 -0.60
N ASP A 146 18.33 4.98 -0.05
CA ASP A 146 18.92 6.11 -0.75
C ASP A 146 20.21 6.53 -0.05
N ASP A 147 21.34 6.17 -0.64
CA ASP A 147 22.68 6.47 -0.13
C ASP A 147 22.97 7.98 -0.08
N THR A 148 22.18 8.79 -0.78
CA THR A 148 22.33 10.26 -0.80
C THR A 148 21.50 10.96 0.28
N TYR A 149 20.64 10.23 1.00
CA TYR A 149 19.79 10.80 2.04
C TYR A 149 20.65 11.24 3.24
N PRO A 150 20.63 12.53 3.61
CA PRO A 150 21.50 13.02 4.67
C PRO A 150 21.04 12.49 6.02
N ILE A 151 21.98 11.87 6.75
CA ILE A 151 21.72 11.26 8.06
C ILE A 151 21.21 12.29 9.08
N ASP A 152 21.57 13.56 8.92
CA ASP A 152 21.13 14.68 9.77
C ASP A 152 19.61 14.78 9.85
N ASN A 153 18.89 14.40 8.79
CA ASN A 153 17.43 14.43 8.77
C ASN A 153 16.78 13.46 9.77
N VAL A 154 17.47 12.35 10.10
CA VAL A 154 16.99 11.32 11.03
C VAL A 154 17.01 11.81 12.47
N PHE A 155 17.90 12.74 12.81
CA PHE A 155 18.06 13.26 14.18
C PHE A 155 17.05 14.34 14.57
N ASP A 156 16.14 14.73 13.67
CA ASP A 156 15.09 15.70 13.99
C ASP A 156 14.11 15.13 15.04
N VAL A 157 14.19 15.67 16.25
CA VAL A 157 13.47 15.24 17.46
C VAL A 157 11.95 15.25 17.26
N ASN A 158 11.43 16.17 16.42
CA ASN A 158 10.00 16.28 16.17
C ASN A 158 9.43 15.08 15.38
N SER A 159 10.30 14.21 14.83
CA SER A 159 9.86 13.05 14.05
C SER A 159 9.53 11.80 14.87
N TYR A 160 9.93 11.74 16.14
CA TYR A 160 9.74 10.53 16.97
C TYR A 160 9.29 10.79 18.41
N THR A 161 9.39 12.01 18.93
CA THR A 161 9.01 12.32 20.31
C THR A 161 8.36 13.69 20.42
N GLN A 162 7.43 13.83 21.36
CA GLN A 162 6.87 15.14 21.71
C GLN A 162 7.82 15.94 22.61
N ASN A 163 8.83 15.29 23.20
CA ASN A 163 9.80 15.92 24.07
C ASN A 163 10.99 16.45 23.26
N PRO A 164 11.15 17.78 23.11
CA PRO A 164 12.21 18.37 22.29
C PRO A 164 13.64 18.10 22.81
N PHE A 165 13.79 17.53 24.02
CA PHE A 165 15.07 17.19 24.63
C PHE A 165 15.38 15.69 24.66
N ASP A 166 14.53 14.86 24.08
CA ASP A 166 14.78 13.42 24.00
C ASP A 166 15.49 13.10 22.68
N TYR A 167 16.82 13.08 22.75
CA TYR A 167 17.73 12.78 21.63
C TYR A 167 18.08 11.28 21.53
N ARG A 168 17.35 10.42 22.24
CA ARG A 168 17.55 8.97 22.21
C ARG A 168 16.70 8.39 21.07
N LEU A 169 17.39 7.80 20.10
CA LEU A 169 16.80 6.94 19.06
C LEU A 169 16.53 5.53 19.61
#